data_AF-A0A2V6SQC2-F1
#
_entry.id   AF-A0A2V6SQC2-F1
#
_cell.length_a   1.000
_cell.length_b   1.000
_cell.length_c   1.000
_cell.angle_alpha   90.00
_cell.angle_beta   90.00
_cell.angle_gamma   90.00
#
_symmetry.space_group_name_H-M   'P 1'
#
loop_
_entity.id
_entity.type
_entity.pdbx_description
1 polymer ?
#
loop_
_entity_poly.entity_id
_entity_poly.type
_entity_poly.pdbx_seq_one_letter_code
_entity_poly.pdbx_strand_id
1 'polypeptide(L)'
;VQVGLSLERAEQTLDRYGETLLALVPLGLILATVGGTAIARAALKPVGDISLAARRITAEDLGERVAVRGTQDELDHLAETLNGMLARLEDAFGQVRRFAANAAHELRTPLTALRGGIEVALRADRSPEEYRQVLRSSLEEVERLI
;
A
#
# COMPACT_ATOMS: atom_id res chain seq x y z
N VAL A 1 9.38 2.83 -86.50
CA VAL A 1 8.08 2.60 -85.82
C VAL A 1 8.28 2.98 -84.37
N GLN A 2 7.84 4.18 -84.01
CA GLN A 2 8.27 4.94 -82.85
C GLN A 2 7.31 4.66 -81.68
N VAL A 3 7.83 4.02 -80.62
CA VAL A 3 7.52 4.15 -79.19
C VAL A 3 6.13 4.72 -78.81
N GLY A 4 5.05 4.07 -79.28
CA GLY A 4 3.66 4.35 -78.86
C GLY A 4 3.15 3.40 -77.76
N LEU A 5 4.02 2.51 -77.26
CA LEU A 5 3.79 1.77 -76.02
C LEU A 5 4.62 2.46 -74.95
N SER A 6 4.01 3.17 -74.00
CA SER A 6 4.52 3.16 -72.60
C SER A 6 3.83 4.10 -71.63
N LEU A 7 3.29 5.26 -72.03
CA LEU A 7 2.78 6.24 -71.04
C LEU A 7 1.46 5.82 -70.38
N GLU A 8 0.45 5.45 -71.16
CA GLU A 8 -0.88 5.10 -70.64
C GLU A 8 -0.88 3.81 -69.79
N ARG A 9 0.01 2.85 -70.12
CA ARG A 9 0.25 1.66 -69.29
C ARG A 9 1.03 1.97 -68.02
N ALA A 10 1.98 2.91 -68.09
CA ALA A 10 2.72 3.36 -66.92
C ALA A 10 1.82 4.12 -65.95
N GLU A 11 0.96 5.02 -66.45
CA GLU A 11 -0.04 5.75 -65.66
C GLU A 11 -1.03 4.80 -64.99
N GLN A 12 -1.65 3.87 -65.73
CA GLN A 12 -2.55 2.87 -65.13
C GLN A 12 -1.88 1.98 -64.07
N THR A 13 -0.59 1.71 -64.23
CA THR A 13 0.18 0.93 -63.25
C THR A 13 0.44 1.76 -61.99
N LEU A 14 0.78 3.05 -62.14
CA LEU A 14 0.98 3.98 -61.04
C LEU A 14 -0.32 4.24 -60.26
N ASP A 15 -1.45 4.38 -60.94
CA ASP A 15 -2.76 4.56 -60.29
C ASP A 15 -3.14 3.33 -59.45
N ARG A 16 -2.96 2.12 -59.98
CA ARG A 16 -3.19 0.88 -59.21
C ARG A 16 -2.26 0.75 -58.01
N TYR A 17 -1.00 1.14 -58.14
CA TYR A 17 -0.08 1.20 -57.00
C TYR A 17 -0.55 2.23 -55.98
N GLY A 18 -1.00 3.40 -56.42
CA GLY A 18 -1.59 4.44 -55.60
C GLY A 18 -2.78 3.94 -54.81
N GLU A 19 -3.78 3.36 -55.47
CA GLU A 19 -4.98 2.77 -54.84
C GLU A 19 -4.63 1.68 -53.82
N THR A 20 -3.70 0.79 -54.18
CA THR A 20 -3.24 -0.28 -53.28
C THR A 20 -2.57 0.28 -52.03
N LEU A 21 -1.70 1.28 -52.19
CA LEU A 21 -1.06 1.97 -51.05
C LEU A 21 -2.08 2.73 -50.20
N LEU A 22 -3.05 3.40 -50.84
CA LEU A 22 -4.10 4.16 -50.17
C LEU A 22 -5.01 3.24 -49.33
N ALA A 23 -5.13 1.96 -49.70
CA ALA A 23 -5.80 0.95 -48.88
C ALA A 23 -4.89 0.34 -47.80
N LEU A 24 -3.66 -0.06 -48.15
CA LEU A 24 -2.77 -0.79 -47.23
C LEU A 24 -2.19 0.07 -46.12
N VAL A 25 -1.85 1.33 -46.39
CA VAL A 25 -1.27 2.24 -45.39
C VAL A 25 -2.23 2.49 -44.21
N PRO A 26 -3.49 2.93 -44.41
CA PRO A 26 -4.40 3.12 -43.29
C PRO A 26 -4.75 1.79 -42.61
N LEU A 27 -4.86 0.68 -43.36
CA LEU A 27 -5.08 -0.63 -42.76
C LEU A 27 -3.92 -1.01 -41.82
N GLY A 28 -2.68 -0.84 -42.27
CA GLY A 28 -1.49 -1.07 -41.46
C GLY A 28 -1.44 -0.16 -40.23
N LEU A 29 -1.81 1.11 -40.38
CA LEU A 29 -1.87 2.07 -39.28
C LEU A 29 -2.91 1.67 -38.22
N ILE A 30 -4.10 1.24 -38.66
CA ILE A 30 -5.17 0.76 -37.78
C ILE A 30 -4.69 -0.49 -37.03
N LEU A 31 -4.13 -1.47 -37.73
CA LEU A 31 -3.65 -2.71 -37.11
C LEU A 31 -2.53 -2.44 -36.11
N ALA A 32 -1.57 -1.57 -36.46
CA ALA A 32 -0.48 -1.18 -35.56
C ALA A 32 -1.01 -0.44 -34.32
N THR A 33 -1.97 0.47 -34.49
CA THR A 33 -2.55 1.24 -33.37
C THR A 33 -3.34 0.33 -32.43
N VAL A 34 -4.22 -0.52 -32.98
CA VAL A 34 -5.04 -1.45 -32.20
C VAL A 34 -4.17 -2.49 -31.51
N GLY A 35 -3.24 -3.12 -32.24
CA GLY A 35 -2.32 -4.12 -31.70
C GLY A 35 -1.39 -3.54 -30.63
N GLY A 36 -0.76 -2.40 -30.92
CA GLY A 36 0.12 -1.71 -29.97
C GLY A 36 -0.61 -1.31 -28.69
N THR A 37 -1.82 -0.78 -28.80
CA THR A 37 -2.64 -0.41 -27.64
C THR A 37 -3.06 -1.64 -26.83
N ALA A 38 -3.43 -2.73 -27.48
CA ALA A 38 -3.81 -3.97 -26.81
C ALA A 38 -2.63 -4.58 -26.03
N ILE A 39 -1.45 -4.65 -26.64
CA ILE A 39 -0.23 -5.14 -26.00
C ILE A 39 0.16 -4.25 -24.82
N ALA A 40 0.17 -2.92 -25.00
CA ALA A 40 0.51 -1.99 -23.93
C ALA A 40 -0.44 -2.12 -22.73
N ARG A 41 -1.75 -2.25 -22.97
CA ARG A 41 -2.73 -2.47 -21.90
C ARG A 41 -2.51 -3.80 -21.18
N ALA A 42 -2.23 -4.87 -21.90
CA ALA A 42 -1.95 -6.17 -21.29
C ALA A 42 -0.67 -6.14 -20.45
N ALA A 43 0.38 -5.47 -20.94
CA ALA A 43 1.66 -5.34 -20.22
C ALA A 43 1.56 -4.46 -18.97
N LEU A 44 0.71 -3.42 -18.98
CA LEU A 44 0.53 -2.49 -17.85
C LEU A 44 -0.55 -2.91 -16.86
N LYS A 45 -1.45 -3.83 -17.22
CA LYS A 45 -2.49 -4.34 -16.31
C LYS A 45 -1.94 -4.78 -14.94
N PRO A 46 -0.86 -5.57 -14.85
CA PRO A 46 -0.34 -6.04 -13.56
C PRO A 46 0.17 -4.90 -12.67
N VAL A 47 0.66 -3.80 -13.25
CA VAL A 47 1.07 -2.61 -12.49
C VAL A 47 -0.13 -1.97 -11.79
N GLY A 48 -1.28 -1.95 -12.47
CA GLY A 48 -2.56 -1.52 -11.89
C GLY A 48 -2.99 -2.42 -10.74
N ASP A 49 -2.88 -3.73 -10.90
CA ASP A 49 -3.23 -4.71 -9.87
C ASP A 49 -2.36 -4.56 -8.62
N ILE A 50 -1.04 -4.39 -8.78
CA ILE A 50 -0.09 -4.11 -7.69
C ILE A 50 -0.46 -2.80 -6.98
N SER A 51 -0.75 -1.75 -7.74
CA SER A 51 -1.12 -0.44 -7.18
C SER A 51 -2.43 -0.48 -6.40
N LEU A 52 -3.42 -1.24 -6.88
CA LEU A 52 -4.69 -1.43 -6.18
C LEU A 52 -4.50 -2.25 -4.90
N ALA A 53 -3.73 -3.33 -4.95
CA ALA A 53 -3.39 -4.11 -3.75
C ALA A 53 -2.71 -3.22 -2.70
N ALA A 54 -1.69 -2.45 -3.11
CA ALA A 54 -0.98 -1.53 -2.21
C ALA A 54 -1.90 -0.47 -1.57
N ARG A 55 -2.93 0.00 -2.29
CA ARG A 55 -3.90 0.98 -1.76
C ARG A 55 -4.89 0.38 -0.75
N ARG A 56 -5.15 -0.93 -0.81
CA ARG A 56 -6.04 -1.60 0.16
C ARG A 56 -5.35 -1.86 1.48
N ILE A 57 -4.03 -2.03 1.45
CA ILE A 57 -3.24 -2.26 2.65
C ILE A 57 -3.24 -1.00 3.51
N THR A 58 -3.69 -1.15 4.76
CA THR A 58 -3.78 -0.06 5.73
C THR A 58 -2.89 -0.35 6.94
N ALA A 59 -2.67 0.65 7.80
CA ALA A 59 -1.94 0.45 9.06
C ALA A 59 -2.66 -0.51 10.03
N GLU A 60 -3.97 -0.70 9.86
CA GLU A 60 -4.80 -1.61 10.65
C GLU A 60 -4.71 -3.05 10.14
N ASP A 61 -4.49 -3.22 8.83
CA ASP A 61 -4.37 -4.51 8.17
C ASP A 61 -3.10 -4.59 7.32
N LEU A 62 -1.95 -4.62 8.01
CA LEU A 62 -0.64 -4.82 7.41
C LEU A 62 -0.38 -6.29 7.05
N GLY A 63 -1.33 -7.21 7.27
CA GLY A 63 -1.16 -8.63 6.98
C GLY A 63 -1.38 -8.99 5.52
N GLU A 64 -2.11 -8.16 4.77
CA GLU A 64 -2.28 -8.34 3.32
C GLU A 64 -0.94 -8.18 2.58
N ARG A 65 -0.82 -8.90 1.47
CA ARG A 65 0.39 -8.94 0.63
C ARG A 65 0.04 -8.73 -0.83
N VAL A 66 0.97 -8.16 -1.57
CA VAL A 66 0.88 -8.07 -3.03
C VAL A 66 1.17 -9.45 -3.62
N ALA A 67 0.27 -9.94 -4.46
CA ALA A 67 0.41 -11.24 -5.10
C ALA A 67 1.59 -11.25 -6.08
N VAL A 68 2.47 -12.25 -5.93
CA VAL A 68 3.55 -12.53 -6.88
C VAL A 68 2.99 -13.45 -7.97
N ARG A 69 3.21 -13.12 -9.23
CA ARG A 69 2.59 -13.83 -10.37
C ARG A 69 3.35 -15.10 -10.75
N GLY A 70 4.62 -15.21 -10.36
CA GLY A 70 5.48 -16.35 -10.68
C GLY A 70 6.03 -16.31 -12.10
N THR A 71 5.99 -15.14 -12.75
CA THR A 71 6.60 -14.91 -14.06
C THR A 71 8.10 -14.68 -13.98
N GLN A 72 8.65 -14.47 -12.77
CA GLN A 72 10.07 -14.22 -12.52
C GLN A 72 10.62 -13.01 -13.28
N ASP A 73 9.77 -12.01 -13.50
CA ASP A 73 10.08 -10.75 -14.16
C ASP A 73 10.29 -9.61 -13.16
N GLU A 74 10.56 -8.40 -13.66
CA GLU A 74 10.81 -7.21 -12.86
C GLU A 74 9.60 -6.82 -11.99
N LEU A 75 8.39 -7.18 -12.38
CA LEU A 75 7.18 -6.87 -11.62
C LEU A 75 6.99 -7.84 -10.45
N ASP A 76 7.40 -9.10 -10.59
CA ASP A 76 7.49 -10.02 -9.45
C ASP A 76 8.54 -9.53 -8.43
N HIS A 77 9.70 -9.07 -8.91
CA HIS A 77 10.71 -8.48 -8.04
C HIS A 77 10.20 -7.23 -7.30
N LEU A 78 9.41 -6.38 -7.98
CA LEU A 78 8.75 -5.24 -7.36
C LEU A 78 7.75 -5.68 -6.28
N ALA A 79 6.93 -6.70 -6.56
CA ALA A 79 5.97 -7.24 -5.60
C ALA A 79 6.66 -7.80 -4.35
N GLU A 80 7.76 -8.54 -4.52
CA GLU A 80 8.59 -9.05 -3.42
C GLU A 80 9.20 -7.92 -2.60
N THR A 81 9.74 -6.89 -3.26
CA THR A 81 10.33 -5.72 -2.58
C THR A 81 9.28 -4.99 -1.74
N LEU A 82 8.09 -4.77 -2.28
CA LEU A 82 6.97 -4.15 -1.59
C LEU A 82 6.51 -4.99 -0.39
N ASN A 83 6.40 -6.30 -0.55
CA ASN A 83 6.09 -7.22 0.54
C ASN A 83 7.15 -7.20 1.65
N GLY A 84 8.43 -7.06 1.30
CA GLY A 84 9.51 -6.89 2.27
C GLY A 84 9.39 -5.59 3.08
N MET A 85 9.00 -4.49 2.45
CA MET A 85 8.71 -3.23 3.14
C MET A 85 7.50 -3.37 4.07
N LEU A 86 6.43 -4.02 3.62
CA LEU A 86 5.22 -4.27 4.42
C LEU A 86 5.51 -5.12 5.66
N ALA A 87 6.32 -6.17 5.53
CA ALA A 87 6.73 -7.00 6.67
C ALA A 87 7.48 -6.17 7.74
N ARG A 88 8.39 -5.28 7.31
CA ARG A 88 9.11 -4.38 8.24
C ARG A 88 8.17 -3.41 8.96
N LEU A 89 7.13 -2.92 8.27
CA LEU A 89 6.11 -2.08 8.89
C LEU A 89 5.28 -2.87 9.90
N GLU A 90 4.85 -4.08 9.55
CA GLU A 90 4.09 -4.96 10.45
C GLU A 90 4.87 -5.25 11.73
N ASP A 91 6.17 -5.56 11.62
CA ASP A 91 7.05 -5.79 12.76
C ASP A 91 7.15 -4.55 13.66
N ALA A 92 7.36 -3.38 13.06
CA ALA A 92 7.50 -2.12 13.79
C ALA A 92 6.21 -1.74 14.53
N PHE A 93 5.06 -1.79 13.86
CA PHE A 93 3.76 -1.53 14.48
C PHE A 93 3.40 -2.57 15.54
N GLY A 94 3.78 -3.83 15.35
CA GLY A 94 3.64 -4.89 16.34
C GLY A 94 4.43 -4.58 17.62
N GLN A 95 5.65 -4.07 17.49
CA GLN A 95 6.46 -3.66 18.64
C GLN A 95 5.84 -2.48 19.39
N VAL A 96 5.40 -1.43 18.68
CA VAL A 96 4.73 -0.28 19.28
C VAL A 96 3.47 -0.70 20.05
N ARG A 97 2.66 -1.59 19.47
CA ARG A 97 1.43 -2.07 20.10
C ARG A 97 1.70 -2.87 21.37
N ARG A 98 2.72 -3.74 21.37
CA ARG A 98 3.17 -4.48 22.57
C ARG A 98 3.71 -3.54 23.64
N PHE A 99 4.52 -2.56 23.26
CA PHE A 99 5.03 -1.56 24.19
C PHE A 99 3.89 -0.78 24.85
N ALA A 100 2.94 -0.29 24.05
CA ALA A 100 1.77 0.43 24.58
C ALA A 100 0.92 -0.45 25.51
N ALA A 101 0.71 -1.72 25.16
CA ALA A 101 -0.04 -2.66 25.99
C ALA A 101 0.66 -2.93 27.34
N ASN A 102 1.98 -3.15 27.30
CA ASN A 102 2.79 -3.36 28.51
C ASN A 102 2.78 -2.11 29.40
N ALA A 103 3.04 -0.93 28.83
CA ALA A 103 2.98 0.34 29.57
C ALA A 103 1.60 0.57 30.20
N ALA A 104 0.51 0.28 29.47
CA ALA A 104 -0.84 0.39 30.02
C ALA A 104 -1.08 -0.59 31.20
N HIS A 105 -0.53 -1.80 31.15
CA HIS A 105 -0.63 -2.77 32.24
C HIS A 105 0.20 -2.34 33.46
N GLU A 106 1.43 -1.90 33.25
CA GLU A 106 2.31 -1.42 34.31
C GLU A 106 1.75 -0.18 35.01
N LEU A 107 1.07 0.72 34.28
CA LEU A 107 0.41 1.89 34.87
C LEU A 107 -0.92 1.55 35.56
N ARG A 108 -1.64 0.52 35.11
CA ARG A 108 -2.94 0.14 35.70
C ARG A 108 -2.82 -0.26 37.16
N THR A 109 -1.78 -1.02 37.50
CA THR A 109 -1.53 -1.51 38.87
C THR A 109 -1.39 -0.37 39.90
N PRO A 110 -0.44 0.57 39.75
CA PRO A 110 -0.23 1.67 40.68
C PRO A 110 -1.42 2.63 40.72
N LEU A 111 -2.07 2.90 39.58
CA LEU A 111 -3.31 3.70 39.54
C LEU A 111 -4.46 3.04 40.30
N THR A 112 -4.56 1.71 40.24
CA THR A 112 -5.57 0.95 41.01
C THR A 112 -5.27 0.99 42.50
N ALA A 113 -4.00 0.90 42.90
CA ALA A 113 -3.58 1.03 44.29
C ALA A 113 -3.86 2.44 44.86
N LEU A 114 -3.48 3.49 44.11
CA LEU A 114 -3.79 4.88 44.43
C LEU A 114 -5.29 5.09 44.63
N ARG A 115 -6.10 4.61 43.68
CA ARG A 115 -7.56 4.71 43.75
C ARG A 115 -8.11 3.98 44.97
N GLY A 116 -7.64 2.75 45.26
CA GLY A 116 -8.08 1.97 46.41
C GLY A 116 -7.77 2.65 47.75
N GLY A 117 -6.57 3.23 47.88
CA GLY A 117 -6.19 4.01 49.07
C GLY A 117 -7.11 5.21 49.30
N ILE A 118 -7.42 5.95 48.22
CA ILE A 118 -8.34 7.09 48.27
C ILE A 118 -9.77 6.63 48.63
N GLU A 119 -10.27 5.56 48.02
CA GLU A 119 -11.61 5.01 48.32
C GLU A 119 -11.73 4.58 49.80
N VAL A 120 -10.69 3.95 50.35
CA VAL A 120 -10.65 3.54 51.76
C VAL A 120 -10.60 4.75 52.70
N ALA A 121 -9.89 5.81 52.33
CA ALA A 121 -9.85 7.05 53.10
C ALA A 121 -11.21 7.75 53.14
N LEU A 122 -11.92 7.79 52.01
CA LEU A 122 -13.21 8.49 51.86
C LEU A 122 -14.42 7.72 52.40
N ARG A 123 -14.26 6.44 52.78
CA ARG A 123 -15.39 5.57 53.18
C ARG A 123 -16.03 5.98 54.52
N ALA A 124 -15.30 6.68 55.39
CA ALA A 124 -15.78 7.16 56.69
C ALA A 124 -14.93 8.35 57.15
N ASP A 125 -15.44 9.15 58.08
CA ASP A 125 -14.64 10.19 58.73
C ASP A 125 -13.47 9.56 59.50
N ARG A 126 -12.28 10.13 59.31
CA ARG A 126 -11.02 9.67 59.89
C ARG A 126 -10.29 10.81 60.57
N SER A 127 -9.31 10.44 61.40
CA SER A 127 -8.41 11.42 62.00
C SER A 127 -7.57 12.13 60.93
N PRO A 128 -7.16 13.40 61.16
CA PRO A 128 -6.23 14.10 60.27
C PRO A 128 -4.92 13.32 60.03
N GLU A 129 -4.45 12.57 61.01
CA GLU A 129 -3.24 11.73 60.94
C GLU A 129 -3.40 10.59 59.93
N GLU A 130 -4.54 9.90 59.92
CA GLU A 130 -4.82 8.82 58.94
C GLU A 130 -4.91 9.35 57.51
N TYR A 131 -5.55 10.51 57.31
CA TYR A 131 -5.60 11.14 55.98
C TYR A 131 -4.21 11.52 55.49
N ARG A 132 -3.34 12.07 56.37
CA ARG A 132 -1.94 12.36 56.02
C ARG A 132 -1.17 11.10 55.65
N GLN A 133 -1.44 9.97 56.30
CA GLN A 133 -0.78 8.71 55.98
C GLN A 133 -1.18 8.19 54.59
N VAL A 134 -2.46 8.25 54.23
CA VAL A 134 -2.91 7.90 52.87
C VAL A 134 -2.30 8.83 51.83
N LEU A 135 -2.27 10.14 52.08
CA LEU A 135 -1.66 11.10 51.15
C LEU A 135 -0.16 10.85 50.96
N ARG A 136 0.58 10.49 52.01
CA ARG A 136 1.99 10.10 51.91
C ARG A 136 2.17 8.83 51.09
N SER A 137 1.38 7.78 51.36
CA SER A 137 1.43 6.54 50.59
C SER A 137 1.09 6.77 49.12
N SER A 138 0.12 7.64 48.82
CA SER A 138 -0.21 8.02 47.46
C SER A 138 0.91 8.82 46.79
N LEU A 139 1.57 9.72 47.52
CA LEU A 139 2.71 10.47 47.01
C LEU A 139 3.89 9.53 46.68
N GLU A 140 4.19 8.58 47.57
CA GLU A 140 5.21 7.55 47.33
C GLU A 140 4.91 6.72 46.07
N GLU A 141 3.65 6.36 45.83
CA GLU A 141 3.26 5.62 44.62
C GLU A 141 3.42 6.47 43.34
N VAL A 142 3.15 7.77 43.41
CA VAL A 142 3.39 8.71 42.30
C VAL A 142 4.89 8.90 42.06
N GLU A 143 5.70 9.04 43.11
CA GLU A 143 7.15 9.18 43.01
C GLU A 143 7.81 7.93 42.40
N ARG A 144 7.22 6.74 42.54
CA ARG A 144 7.70 5.53 41.86
C ARG A 144 7.46 5.53 40.35
N LEU A 145 6.56 6.36 39.84
CA LEU A 145 6.19 6.42 38.42
C LEU A 145 6.92 7.51 37.62
N ILE A 146 7.49 8.50 38.31
CA ILE A 146 8.21 9.63 37.71
C ILE A 146 9.70 9.33 37.70
#